data_AF-A0A418ZRH5-F1
#
_entry.id   AF-A0A418ZRH5-F1
#
_cell.length_a   1.000
_cell.length_b   1.000
_cell.length_c   1.000
_cell.angle_alpha   90.00
_cell.angle_beta   90.00
_cell.angle_gamma   90.00
#
_symmetry.space_group_name_H-M   'P 1'
#
loop_
_entity.id
_entity.type
_entity.pdbx_description
1 polymer ?
#
loop_
_entity_poly.entity_id
_entity_poly.type
_entity_poly.pdbx_seq_one_letter_code
_entity_poly.pdbx_strand_id
1 'polypeptide(L)'
;MALIRLWLFMLAVQLAFYVALRLYVRSRKVERLENRWDARHPDQAGNSAARRAFIAKSMRGFNRTLRARLTLLVFVLPTAAVLTIIILVNWR
;
A
#
# COMPACT_ATOMS: atom_id res chain seq x y z
N MET A 1 3.95 17.34 -27.86
CA MET A 1 4.02 15.86 -27.71
C MET A 1 4.94 15.38 -26.58
N ALA A 2 6.18 15.91 -26.45
CA ALA A 2 7.13 15.44 -25.42
C ALA A 2 6.66 15.61 -23.97
N LEU A 3 6.03 16.75 -23.62
CA LEU A 3 5.48 17.02 -22.28
C LEU A 3 4.43 15.99 -21.84
N ILE A 4 3.49 15.65 -22.73
CA ILE A 4 2.42 14.67 -22.44
C ILE A 4 3.04 13.29 -22.16
N ARG A 5 4.04 12.88 -22.94
CA ARG A 5 4.72 11.59 -22.76
C ARG A 5 5.46 11.49 -21.43
N LEU A 6 6.12 12.57 -21.00
CA LEU A 6 6.77 12.65 -19.68
C LEU A 6 5.75 12.56 -18.55
N TRP A 7 4.63 13.28 -18.66
CA TRP A 7 3.53 13.23 -17.69
C TRP A 7 2.95 11.82 -17.55
N LEU A 8 2.68 11.13 -18.68
CA LEU A 8 2.20 9.75 -18.68
C LEU A 8 3.21 8.80 -18.03
N PHE A 9 4.51 9.00 -18.28
CA PHE A 9 5.56 8.21 -17.63
C PHE A 9 5.55 8.40 -16.11
N MET A 10 5.45 9.64 -15.63
CA MET A 10 5.40 9.90 -14.19
C MET A 10 4.17 9.27 -13.53
N LEU A 11 2.99 9.35 -14.18
CA LEU A 11 1.78 8.68 -13.71
C LEU A 11 1.94 7.16 -13.66
N ALA A 12 2.56 6.56 -14.68
CA ALA A 12 2.82 5.13 -14.72
C ALA A 12 3.75 4.69 -13.57
N VAL A 13 4.80 5.47 -13.31
CA VAL A 13 5.72 5.23 -12.19
C VAL A 13 4.98 5.34 -10.85
N GLN A 14 4.20 6.39 -10.62
CA GLN A 14 3.41 6.53 -9.39
C GLN A 14 2.43 5.36 -9.19
N LEU A 15 1.75 4.93 -10.25
CA LEU A 15 0.84 3.79 -10.20
C LEU A 15 1.60 2.50 -9.82
N ALA A 16 2.75 2.25 -10.43
CA ALA A 16 3.58 1.09 -10.11
C ALA A 16 4.01 1.08 -8.64
N PHE A 17 4.51 2.20 -8.12
CA PHE A 17 4.87 2.33 -6.71
C PHE A 17 3.68 2.16 -5.76
N TYR A 18 2.52 2.74 -6.11
CA TYR A 18 1.31 2.59 -5.32
C TYR A 18 0.87 1.13 -5.22
N VAL A 19 0.87 0.40 -6.35
CA VAL A 19 0.52 -1.02 -6.38
C VAL A 19 1.51 -1.83 -5.55
N ALA A 20 2.82 -1.62 -5.73
CA ALA A 20 3.86 -2.31 -4.98
C ALA A 20 3.72 -2.10 -3.47
N LEU A 21 3.53 -0.85 -3.03
CA LEU A 21 3.38 -0.54 -1.61
C LEU A 21 2.10 -1.13 -1.03
N ARG A 22 0.99 -1.06 -1.78
CA ARG A 22 -0.29 -1.65 -1.35
C ARG A 22 -0.17 -3.16 -1.16
N LEU A 23 0.52 -3.84 -2.07
CA LEU A 23 0.78 -5.28 -1.98
C LEU A 23 1.69 -5.59 -0.78
N TYR A 24 2.77 -4.84 -0.59
CA TYR A 24 3.68 -5.01 0.54
C TYR A 24 2.96 -4.89 1.89
N VAL A 25 2.20 -3.81 2.08
CA VAL A 25 1.46 -3.54 3.31
C VAL A 25 0.41 -4.63 3.59
N ARG A 26 -0.30 -5.08 2.56
CA ARG A 26 -1.27 -6.18 2.66
C ARG A 26 -0.59 -7.50 3.02
N SER A 27 0.50 -7.84 2.33
CA SER A 27 1.26 -9.08 2.54
C SER A 27 1.76 -9.18 3.99
N ARG A 28 2.43 -8.13 4.47
CA ARG A 28 2.92 -8.07 5.86
C ARG A 28 1.81 -8.17 6.90
N LYS A 29 0.60 -7.66 6.59
CA LYS A 29 -0.54 -7.78 7.49
C LYS A 29 -1.07 -9.21 7.54
N VAL A 30 -1.16 -9.88 6.39
CA VAL A 30 -1.56 -11.29 6.29
C VAL A 30 -0.57 -12.16 7.06
N GLU A 31 0.72 -12.04 6.79
CA GLU A 31 1.80 -12.76 7.49
C GLU A 31 1.70 -12.61 9.02
N ARG A 32 1.44 -11.39 9.53
CA ARG A 32 1.25 -11.16 10.97
C ARG A 32 -0.03 -11.78 11.54
N LEU A 33 -1.06 -11.99 10.73
CA LEU A 33 -2.30 -12.66 11.14
C LEU A 33 -2.13 -14.17 11.12
N GLU A 34 -1.41 -14.67 10.14
CA GLU A 34 -0.97 -16.06 10.01
C GLU A 34 -0.15 -16.50 11.22
N ASN A 35 0.94 -15.80 11.52
CA ASN A 35 1.77 -16.11 12.70
C ASN A 35 0.97 -16.03 14.01
N ARG A 36 -0.02 -15.12 14.10
CA ARG A 36 -0.92 -15.00 15.27
C ARG A 36 -1.96 -16.10 15.36
N TRP A 37 -2.34 -16.70 14.24
CA TRP A 37 -3.21 -17.85 14.21
C TRP A 37 -2.42 -19.08 14.66
N ASP A 38 -1.28 -19.31 14.01
CA ASP A 38 -0.43 -20.49 14.23
C ASP A 38 0.09 -20.52 15.69
N ALA A 39 0.41 -19.37 16.30
CA ALA A 39 0.80 -19.29 17.71
C ALA A 39 -0.34 -19.56 18.71
N ARG A 40 -1.61 -19.36 18.34
CA ARG A 40 -2.78 -19.55 19.22
C ARG A 40 -3.49 -20.88 19.01
N HIS A 41 -3.32 -21.49 17.85
CA HIS A 41 -3.95 -22.76 17.46
C HIS A 41 -2.86 -23.65 16.84
N PRO A 42 -1.88 -24.11 17.64
CA PRO A 42 -0.78 -24.93 17.13
C PRO A 42 -1.28 -26.26 16.55
N ASP A 43 -2.39 -26.79 17.05
CA ASP A 43 -3.13 -27.97 16.57
C ASP A 43 -3.81 -27.74 15.20
N GLN A 44 -4.04 -26.49 14.81
CA GLN A 44 -4.67 -26.09 13.55
C GLN A 44 -3.76 -25.19 12.71
N ALA A 45 -2.44 -25.36 12.87
CA ALA A 45 -1.44 -24.68 12.08
C ALA A 45 -1.55 -25.09 10.60
N GLY A 46 -1.12 -24.19 9.69
CA GLY A 46 -1.17 -24.43 8.25
C GLY A 46 -2.48 -24.00 7.59
N ASN A 47 -2.74 -24.42 6.34
CA ASN A 47 -3.80 -23.86 5.50
C ASN A 47 -5.21 -24.42 5.78
N SER A 48 -5.73 -24.17 6.99
CA SER A 48 -7.08 -24.57 7.39
C SER A 48 -8.17 -23.58 6.94
N ALA A 49 -9.41 -24.07 6.79
CA ALA A 49 -10.56 -23.22 6.47
C ALA A 49 -10.81 -22.17 7.58
N ALA A 50 -10.61 -22.56 8.84
CA ALA A 50 -10.73 -21.68 10.00
C ALA A 50 -9.72 -20.52 9.96
N ARG A 51 -8.45 -20.80 9.62
CA ARG A 51 -7.40 -19.79 9.44
C ARG A 51 -7.77 -18.79 8.35
N ARG A 52 -8.24 -19.28 7.19
CA ARG A 52 -8.69 -18.41 6.08
C ARG A 52 -9.86 -17.51 6.51
N ALA A 53 -10.84 -18.06 7.22
CA ALA A 53 -11.97 -17.30 7.74
C ALA A 53 -11.54 -16.22 8.76
N PHE A 54 -10.60 -16.55 9.65
CA PHE A 54 -10.03 -15.59 10.61
C PHE A 54 -9.29 -14.45 9.91
N ILE A 55 -8.43 -14.76 8.94
CA ILE A 55 -7.70 -13.74 8.17
C ILE A 55 -8.70 -12.87 7.41
N ALA A 56 -9.69 -13.44 6.72
CA ALA A 56 -10.69 -12.69 5.97
C ALA A 56 -11.49 -11.74 6.88
N LYS A 57 -11.95 -12.21 8.04
CA LYS A 57 -12.65 -11.39 9.04
C LYS A 57 -11.77 -10.26 9.56
N SER A 58 -10.51 -10.57 9.87
CA SER A 58 -9.54 -9.60 10.41
C SER A 58 -9.13 -8.55 9.36
N MET A 59 -9.12 -8.91 8.08
CA MET A 59 -8.80 -8.00 6.97
C MET A 59 -9.92 -7.01 6.65
N ARG A 60 -11.18 -7.28 7.02
CA ARG A 60 -12.29 -6.33 6.83
C ARG A 60 -12.06 -5.00 7.55
N GLY A 61 -11.50 -5.04 8.76
CA GLY A 61 -11.13 -3.83 9.50
C GLY A 61 -9.86 -3.14 8.99
N PHE A 62 -8.96 -3.89 8.35
CA PHE A 62 -7.65 -3.39 7.93
C PHE A 62 -7.73 -2.30 6.86
N ASN A 63 -8.66 -2.43 5.91
CA ASN A 63 -8.82 -1.45 4.82
C ASN A 63 -9.16 -0.03 5.34
N ARG A 64 -9.71 0.10 6.55
CA ARG A 64 -10.01 1.41 7.16
C ARG A 64 -8.87 1.98 8.01
N THR A 65 -7.78 1.23 8.20
CA THR A 65 -6.68 1.65 9.08
C THR A 65 -5.82 2.74 8.45
N LEU A 66 -5.20 3.55 9.32
CA LEU A 66 -4.26 4.60 8.94
C LEU A 66 -3.14 4.07 8.02
N ARG A 67 -2.63 2.85 8.24
CA ARG A 67 -1.63 2.21 7.38
C ARG A 67 -2.11 2.00 5.94
N ALA A 68 -3.37 1.60 5.75
CA ALA A 68 -3.95 1.45 4.42
C ALA A 68 -4.12 2.82 3.73
N ARG A 69 -4.46 3.86 4.50
CA ARG A 69 -4.57 5.25 4.00
C ARG A 69 -3.22 5.87 3.66
N LEU A 70 -2.16 5.60 4.45
CA LEU A 70 -0.82 6.12 4.19
C LEU A 70 -0.25 5.66 2.85
N THR A 71 -0.72 4.55 2.29
CA THR A 71 -0.34 4.12 0.93
C THR A 71 -0.63 5.22 -0.11
N LEU A 72 -1.60 6.09 0.13
CA LEU A 72 -1.92 7.22 -0.74
C LEU A 72 -0.84 8.31 -0.75
N LEU A 73 0.03 8.39 0.26
CA LEU A 73 1.15 9.35 0.28
C LEU A 73 2.11 9.15 -0.89
N VAL A 74 2.18 7.96 -1.47
CA VAL A 74 2.96 7.71 -2.69
C VAL A 74 2.51 8.60 -3.85
N PHE A 75 1.24 9.01 -3.88
CA PHE A 75 0.78 10.00 -4.85
C PHE A 75 1.07 11.43 -4.39
N VAL A 76 0.79 11.72 -3.11
CA VAL A 76 0.89 13.08 -2.56
C VAL A 76 2.32 13.60 -2.57
N LEU A 77 3.30 12.81 -2.12
CA LEU A 77 4.70 13.22 -1.97
C LEU A 77 5.35 13.69 -3.29
N PRO A 78 5.35 12.89 -4.38
CA PRO A 78 5.94 13.34 -5.65
C PRO A 78 5.19 14.51 -6.26
N THR A 79 3.85 14.58 -6.17
CA THR A 79 3.11 15.74 -6.65
C THR A 79 3.44 17.00 -5.86
N ALA A 80 3.52 16.91 -4.53
CA ALA A 80 3.92 18.01 -3.67
C ALA A 80 5.37 18.45 -3.95
N ALA A 81 6.29 17.51 -4.19
CA ALA A 81 7.68 17.81 -4.53
C ALA A 81 7.78 18.61 -5.85
N VAL A 82 7.06 18.18 -6.88
CA VAL A 82 7.02 18.87 -8.18
C VAL A 82 6.43 20.28 -8.02
N LEU A 83 5.31 20.43 -7.32
CA LEU A 83 4.71 21.74 -7.03
C LEU A 83 5.67 22.65 -6.27
N THR A 84 6.37 22.10 -5.27
CA THR A 84 7.37 22.85 -4.48
C THR A 84 8.51 23.34 -5.36
N ILE A 85 9.03 22.49 -6.24
CA ILE A 85 10.09 22.86 -7.19
C ILE A 85 9.60 23.98 -8.13
N ILE A 86 8.39 23.85 -8.67
CA ILE A 86 7.80 24.89 -9.55
C ILE A 86 7.72 26.22 -8.81
N ILE A 87 7.20 26.24 -7.59
CA ILE A 87 7.10 27.46 -6.78
C ILE A 87 8.49 28.04 -6.53
N LEU A 88 9.46 27.24 -6.06
CA LEU A 88 10.80 27.72 -5.74
C LEU A 88 11.54 28.29 -6.95
N VAL A 89 11.39 27.67 -8.13
CA VAL A 89 12.05 28.11 -9.37
C VAL A 89 11.35 29.32 -9.98
N ASN A 90 10.01 29.36 -9.93
CA ASN A 90 9.19 30.38 -10.58
C ASN A 90 8.88 31.60 -9.68
N TRP A 91 9.18 31.56 -8.38
CA TRP A 91 9.03 32.70 -7.47
C TRP A 91 10.21 33.70 -7.58
N ARG A 92 10.82 33.79 -8.76
CA ARG A 92 11.78 34.84 -9.13
C ARG A 92 11.25 35.61 -10.32
#